data_AF-A0A0C9Z4P1-F1
#
_entry.id   AF-A0A0C9Z4P1-F1
#
_cell.length_a   1.000
_cell.length_b   1.000
_cell.length_c   1.000
_cell.angle_alpha   90.00
_cell.angle_beta   90.00
_cell.angle_gamma   90.00
#
_symmetry.space_group_name_H-M   'P 1'
#
loop_
_entity.id
_entity.type
_entity.pdbx_description
1 polymer ?
#
loop_
_entity_poly.entity_id
_entity_poly.type
_entity_poly.pdbx_seq_one_letter_code
_entity_poly.pdbx_strand_id
1 'polypeptide(L)'
;MDSAGSIIPKSYRRQSHNETLGYVQCTAPDHPRVSRPNFTRQVLTYDYVGFLSLERLDPTHTPLYLTFAFCVLHFLVFEVRSSPRPFAPIPRLTCILADNQVWRLPNAAADLPTYDYIVNACTEAGFNRNGVCIQVAGKPSLWVKYGDDYVMRGEGRTQAYVAQIVNADPASVVRVPDVCLGFSRGGRGYIVMDYVHGKTIDNRKSPTGNYYEKDVEAAAAAVKQLIDVKMPADTAPGPVGGGLIGHDFFVDCLSDCKYSTVGQLQAQVNEVLRIQGQGLRVDFQTETANGLILCPSDLHASNFIIDDEEKLWAIDFGRTCFLPPSFMSFSLKRSWDVFVHCVAQRLQYPRSANLYAVSLASGLMLVCGNNALGK
;
A
#
# COMPACT_ATOMS: atom_id res chain seq x y z
N MET A 1 -28.31 33.28 -32.93
CA MET A 1 -27.25 33.44 -33.93
C MET A 1 -25.95 33.64 -33.18
N ASP A 2 -25.16 32.57 -33.15
CA ASP A 2 -23.69 32.53 -33.26
C ASP A 2 -22.86 33.28 -32.19
N SER A 3 -21.88 32.69 -31.49
CA SER A 3 -21.13 31.44 -31.65
C SER A 3 -20.51 31.01 -30.32
N ALA A 4 -20.58 29.72 -30.00
CA ALA A 4 -19.86 29.11 -28.89
C ALA A 4 -18.44 28.72 -29.32
N GLY A 5 -17.43 29.18 -28.56
CA GLY A 5 -16.04 28.79 -28.72
C GLY A 5 -15.76 27.42 -28.12
N SER A 6 -15.43 26.45 -28.97
CA SER A 6 -14.97 25.10 -28.61
C SER A 6 -13.51 25.14 -28.15
N ILE A 7 -13.24 24.62 -26.94
CA ILE A 7 -11.88 24.38 -26.44
C ILE A 7 -11.64 22.87 -26.50
N ILE A 8 -10.79 22.45 -27.44
CA ILE A 8 -10.31 21.08 -27.62
C ILE A 8 -9.10 20.87 -26.67
N PRO A 9 -9.09 19.86 -25.78
CA PRO A 9 -7.89 19.50 -25.04
C PRO A 9 -6.90 18.75 -25.94
N LYS A 10 -5.66 19.24 -25.98
CA LYS A 10 -4.53 18.66 -26.73
C LYS A 10 -4.17 17.28 -26.19
N SER A 11 -4.07 16.30 -27.08
CA SER A 11 -3.56 14.96 -26.84
C SER A 11 -2.07 15.00 -26.44
N TYR A 12 -1.72 14.40 -25.31
CA TYR A 12 -0.33 14.21 -24.89
C TYR A 12 0.26 13.00 -25.63
N ARG A 13 1.07 13.26 -26.67
CA ARG A 13 1.83 12.24 -27.40
C ARG A 13 3.22 12.14 -26.79
N ARG A 14 3.58 11.00 -26.20
CA ARG A 14 4.95 10.68 -25.79
C ARG A 14 5.81 10.57 -27.06
N GLN A 15 6.62 11.58 -27.35
CA GLN A 15 7.74 11.48 -28.31
C GLN A 15 8.98 11.03 -27.53
N SER A 16 9.50 9.86 -27.87
CA SER A 16 10.85 9.43 -27.48
C SER A 16 11.85 10.11 -28.41
N HIS A 17 12.60 11.09 -27.93
CA HIS A 17 13.79 11.59 -28.61
C HIS A 17 14.98 10.73 -28.22
N ASN A 18 15.58 10.06 -29.21
CA ASN A 18 16.93 9.52 -29.12
C ASN A 18 17.90 10.67 -29.37
N GLU A 19 18.58 11.15 -28.33
CA GLU A 19 19.77 11.98 -28.48
C GLU A 19 21.01 11.11 -28.29
N THR A 20 21.77 10.99 -29.39
CA THR A 20 23.05 10.29 -29.45
C THR A 20 24.13 11.24 -28.95
N LEU A 21 24.61 11.06 -27.72
CA LEU A 21 25.82 11.72 -27.23
C LEU A 21 27.04 11.02 -27.84
N GLY A 22 27.74 11.72 -28.73
CA GLY A 22 28.96 11.27 -29.35
C GLY A 22 30.12 11.23 -28.36
N TYR A 23 30.73 10.06 -28.21
CA TYR A 23 32.04 9.91 -27.59
C TYR A 23 33.11 9.83 -28.68
N VAL A 24 34.11 10.71 -28.56
CA VAL A 24 35.35 10.70 -29.35
C VAL A 24 36.19 9.49 -28.89
N GLN A 25 36.53 8.61 -29.83
CA GLN A 25 37.37 7.44 -29.58
C GLN A 25 38.65 7.53 -30.42
N CYS A 26 39.80 7.49 -29.75
CA CYS A 26 41.12 7.45 -30.36
C CYS A 26 41.39 6.09 -31.00
N THR A 27 41.98 6.11 -32.20
CA THR A 27 42.26 4.97 -33.09
C THR A 27 43.60 4.28 -32.81
N ALA A 28 43.66 2.95 -32.94
CA ALA A 28 44.75 2.13 -33.54
C ALA A 28 44.28 0.65 -33.71
N PRO A 29 44.91 -0.22 -34.53
CA PRO A 29 44.37 -0.63 -35.83
C PRO A 29 44.01 -2.12 -35.98
N ASP A 30 43.48 -2.41 -37.17
CA ASP A 30 42.78 -3.60 -37.68
C ASP A 30 43.45 -4.98 -37.55
N HIS A 31 42.60 -6.00 -37.35
CA HIS A 31 42.57 -7.18 -38.22
C HIS A 31 41.16 -7.85 -38.23
N PRO A 32 40.72 -8.45 -39.36
CA PRO A 32 39.32 -8.78 -39.62
C PRO A 32 39.00 -10.24 -39.31
N ARG A 33 37.72 -10.53 -38.97
CA ARG A 33 36.89 -11.55 -39.65
C ARG A 33 35.51 -11.79 -39.02
N VAL A 34 34.54 -11.85 -39.94
CA VAL A 34 33.34 -12.71 -40.03
C VAL A 34 32.13 -12.38 -39.14
N SER A 35 31.10 -11.95 -39.86
CA SER A 35 29.72 -11.73 -39.48
C SER A 35 28.92 -13.03 -39.24
N ARG A 36 28.17 -13.08 -38.13
CA ARG A 36 26.96 -13.90 -37.93
C ARG A 36 25.96 -13.16 -37.02
N PRO A 37 24.64 -13.40 -37.15
CA PRO A 37 23.60 -12.47 -36.72
C PRO A 37 23.32 -12.53 -35.20
N ASN A 38 23.01 -11.37 -34.65
CA ASN A 38 22.69 -11.13 -33.24
C ASN A 38 21.34 -11.74 -32.83
N PHE A 39 21.36 -12.58 -31.80
CA PHE A 39 20.25 -12.79 -30.89
C PHE A 39 20.49 -11.91 -29.66
N THR A 40 19.70 -10.85 -29.48
CA THR A 40 19.79 -9.98 -28.29
C THR A 40 18.94 -10.60 -27.18
N ARG A 41 19.59 -11.26 -26.22
CA ARG A 41 19.03 -11.60 -24.92
C ARG A 41 19.38 -10.46 -23.97
N GLN A 42 18.40 -9.66 -23.55
CA GLN A 42 18.60 -8.68 -22.47
C GLN A 42 18.79 -9.46 -21.16
N VAL A 43 20.03 -9.49 -20.70
CA VAL A 43 20.38 -9.85 -19.31
C VAL A 43 20.45 -8.52 -18.57
N LEU A 44 19.49 -8.26 -17.69
CA LEU A 44 19.58 -7.19 -16.72
C LEU A 44 20.55 -7.65 -15.61
N THR A 45 21.80 -7.23 -15.72
CA THR A 45 22.75 -7.28 -14.60
C THR A 45 22.44 -6.13 -13.65
N TYR A 46 22.02 -6.45 -12.42
CA TYR A 46 21.93 -5.48 -11.34
C TYR A 46 23.30 -5.32 -10.69
N ASP A 47 23.92 -4.16 -10.83
CA ASP A 47 25.15 -3.83 -10.11
C ASP A 47 24.83 -3.53 -8.64
N TYR A 48 25.15 -4.49 -7.77
CA TYR A 48 25.32 -4.27 -6.35
C TYR A 48 26.71 -3.63 -6.13
N VAL A 49 26.76 -2.32 -5.88
CA VAL A 49 27.96 -1.67 -5.35
C VAL A 49 27.79 -1.48 -3.85
N GLY A 50 28.21 -2.49 -3.09
CA GLY A 50 28.43 -2.42 -1.66
C GLY A 50 29.81 -2.99 -1.36
N PHE A 51 30.81 -2.12 -1.26
CA PHE A 51 32.14 -2.51 -0.80
C PHE A 51 32.08 -2.87 0.70
N LEU A 52 32.14 -4.16 1.01
CA LEU A 52 32.62 -4.64 2.30
C LEU A 52 34.08 -5.05 2.10
N SER A 53 35.00 -4.25 2.65
CA SER A 53 36.40 -4.66 2.77
C SER A 53 36.49 -5.75 3.83
N LEU A 54 36.76 -6.98 3.40
CA LEU A 54 37.08 -8.13 4.25
C LEU A 54 38.59 -8.13 4.51
N GLU A 55 39.02 -7.56 5.64
CA GLU A 55 40.36 -7.84 6.14
C GLU A 55 40.41 -9.25 6.75
N ARG A 56 41.39 -10.03 6.28
CA ARG A 56 41.69 -11.38 6.79
C ARG A 56 42.15 -11.28 8.24
N LEU A 57 41.46 -11.98 9.14
CA LEU A 57 41.98 -12.31 10.47
C LEU A 57 42.57 -13.74 10.46
N ASP A 58 43.81 -13.80 10.90
CA ASP A 58 44.71 -14.96 11.05
C ASP A 58 44.15 -16.00 12.05
N PRO A 59 44.13 -17.32 11.72
CA PRO A 59 43.66 -18.35 12.62
C PRO A 59 44.82 -19.03 13.34
N THR A 60 45.55 -18.32 14.21
CA THR A 60 46.45 -18.96 15.17
C THR A 60 46.44 -18.23 16.51
N HIS A 61 45.59 -18.68 17.45
CA HIS A 61 45.86 -18.81 18.90
C HIS A 61 44.55 -18.95 19.71
N THR A 62 44.48 -20.01 20.53
CA THR A 62 43.56 -20.20 21.67
C THR A 62 44.40 -20.22 22.96
N PRO A 63 43.82 -20.33 24.17
CA PRO A 63 42.83 -19.46 24.82
C PRO A 63 43.32 -19.03 26.24
N LEU A 64 42.66 -18.08 26.92
CA LEU A 64 42.79 -17.95 28.39
C LEU A 64 41.57 -17.28 29.03
N TYR A 65 41.10 -17.93 30.09
CA TYR A 65 39.99 -17.59 30.98
C TYR A 65 40.20 -16.26 31.73
N LEU A 66 39.13 -15.51 32.03
CA LEU A 66 38.58 -15.41 33.40
C LEU A 66 37.38 -14.43 33.48
N THR A 67 36.40 -14.86 34.25
CA THR A 67 35.17 -14.26 34.78
C THR A 67 35.37 -12.94 35.53
N PHE A 68 34.37 -12.03 35.51
CA PHE A 68 33.64 -11.55 36.70
C PHE A 68 32.40 -10.72 36.32
N ALA A 69 31.33 -10.94 37.09
CA ALA A 69 29.99 -10.37 36.93
C ALA A 69 29.86 -8.96 37.53
N PHE A 70 28.89 -8.18 37.02
CA PHE A 70 28.01 -7.38 37.88
C PHE A 70 26.60 -7.33 37.27
N CYS A 71 25.66 -7.98 37.95
CA CYS A 71 24.23 -7.74 37.81
C CYS A 71 23.90 -6.41 38.51
N VAL A 72 23.25 -5.50 37.79
CA VAL A 72 22.44 -4.43 38.40
C VAL A 72 21.06 -4.53 37.78
N LEU A 73 20.15 -5.15 38.53
CA LEU A 73 18.74 -5.28 38.20
C LEU A 73 18.03 -4.02 38.71
N HIS A 74 17.76 -3.05 37.82
CA HIS A 74 16.80 -1.99 38.13
C HIS A 74 15.39 -2.48 37.81
N PHE A 75 14.61 -2.72 38.87
CA PHE A 75 13.16 -2.83 38.78
C PHE A 75 12.59 -1.45 38.40
N LEU A 76 12.19 -1.30 37.13
CA LEU A 76 11.21 -0.28 36.74
C LEU A 76 9.82 -0.87 36.94
N VAL A 77 9.14 -0.39 37.97
CA VAL A 77 7.70 -0.59 38.16
C VAL A 77 7.00 0.16 37.01
N PHE A 78 6.55 -0.56 35.99
CA PHE A 78 5.61 -0.02 35.02
C PHE A 78 4.21 -0.07 35.63
N GLU A 79 3.69 1.11 35.97
CA GLU A 79 2.28 1.30 36.25
C GLU A 79 1.52 1.20 34.91
N VAL A 80 1.01 0.01 34.60
CA VAL A 80 0.11 -0.21 33.47
C VAL A 80 -1.21 0.45 33.81
N ARG A 81 -1.41 1.70 33.38
CA ARG A 81 -2.74 2.29 33.31
C ARG A 81 -3.52 1.58 32.20
N SER A 82 -4.26 0.54 32.58
CA SER A 82 -5.33 -0.02 31.77
C SER A 82 -6.39 1.06 31.57
N SER A 83 -6.42 1.65 30.37
CA SER A 83 -7.53 2.48 29.90
C SER A 83 -8.71 1.54 29.61
N PRO A 84 -9.83 1.62 30.35
CA PRO A 84 -11.00 0.80 30.08
C PRO A 84 -11.82 1.54 29.04
N ARG A 85 -11.36 1.58 27.77
CA ARG A 85 -12.31 1.85 26.69
C ARG A 85 -12.95 0.50 26.36
N PRO A 86 -14.24 0.28 26.70
CA PRO A 86 -14.93 -0.91 26.25
C PRO A 86 -14.83 -0.95 24.72
N PHE A 87 -14.38 -2.08 24.18
CA PHE A 87 -14.47 -2.33 22.75
C PHE A 87 -15.92 -2.12 22.35
N ALA A 88 -16.18 -1.05 21.59
CA ALA A 88 -17.49 -0.85 20.99
C ALA A 88 -17.80 -2.12 20.18
N PRO A 89 -19.01 -2.69 20.28
CA PRO A 89 -19.38 -3.83 19.45
C PRO A 89 -19.12 -3.46 18.00
N ILE A 90 -18.40 -4.33 17.28
CA ILE A 90 -18.13 -4.17 15.85
C ILE A 90 -19.48 -3.80 15.20
N PRO A 91 -19.60 -2.62 14.56
CA PRO A 91 -20.83 -2.25 13.89
C PRO A 91 -21.16 -3.39 12.93
N ARG A 92 -22.30 -4.05 13.16
CA ARG A 92 -22.81 -5.01 12.20
C ARG A 92 -23.13 -4.20 10.94
N LEU A 93 -22.20 -4.19 9.98
CA LEU A 93 -22.56 -4.03 8.59
C LEU A 93 -23.67 -5.05 8.36
N THR A 94 -24.91 -4.58 8.25
CA THR A 94 -26.02 -5.35 7.68
C THR A 94 -25.70 -5.54 6.22
N CYS A 95 -24.74 -6.41 5.97
CA CYS A 95 -24.48 -7.00 4.70
C CYS A 95 -25.69 -7.89 4.47
N ILE A 96 -26.57 -7.51 3.54
CA ILE A 96 -27.54 -8.44 2.98
C ILE A 96 -26.68 -9.45 2.21
N LEU A 97 -26.19 -10.46 2.94
CA LEU A 97 -25.38 -11.56 2.46
C LEU A 97 -26.30 -12.52 1.72
N ALA A 98 -26.66 -12.14 0.50
CA ALA A 98 -27.15 -13.05 -0.52
C ALA A 98 -26.55 -12.58 -1.85
N ASP A 99 -25.51 -13.28 -2.31
CA ASP A 99 -24.92 -13.20 -3.64
C ASP A 99 -24.45 -11.83 -4.17
N ASN A 100 -23.27 -11.42 -3.69
CA ASN A 100 -22.10 -10.90 -4.44
C ASN A 100 -22.21 -9.79 -5.51
N GLN A 101 -23.32 -9.08 -5.68
CA GLN A 101 -23.36 -8.01 -6.69
C GLN A 101 -23.54 -6.61 -6.15
N VAL A 102 -24.06 -6.40 -4.94
CA VAL A 102 -24.29 -5.05 -4.41
C VAL A 102 -24.03 -5.04 -2.91
N TRP A 103 -23.27 -4.06 -2.43
CA TRP A 103 -23.17 -3.73 -1.02
C TRP A 103 -23.42 -2.24 -0.85
N ARG A 104 -24.34 -1.91 0.06
CA ARG A 104 -24.70 -0.52 0.40
C ARG A 104 -24.45 -0.30 1.88
N LEU A 105 -24.05 0.91 2.24
CA LEU A 105 -24.18 1.35 3.62
C LEU A 105 -25.66 1.58 3.95
N PRO A 106 -26.12 1.27 5.17
CA PRO A 106 -27.52 1.46 5.59
C PRO A 106 -28.04 2.89 5.37
N ASN A 107 -27.14 3.87 5.39
CA ASN A 107 -27.44 5.29 5.29
C ASN A 107 -27.16 5.90 3.90
N ALA A 108 -26.96 5.06 2.87
CA ALA A 108 -26.75 5.57 1.52
C ALA A 108 -27.97 6.39 1.07
N ALA A 109 -27.73 7.57 0.48
CA ALA A 109 -28.79 8.45 -0.01
C ALA A 109 -29.74 7.69 -0.94
N ALA A 110 -31.05 7.90 -0.78
CA ALA A 110 -32.08 7.20 -1.56
C ALA A 110 -31.97 7.43 -3.08
N ASP A 111 -31.25 8.48 -3.48
CA ASP A 111 -31.24 8.99 -4.83
C ASP A 111 -29.85 8.93 -5.51
N LEU A 112 -29.12 7.84 -5.29
CA LEU A 112 -27.89 7.58 -6.04
C LEU A 112 -28.19 7.38 -7.55
N PRO A 113 -27.25 7.71 -8.45
CA PRO A 113 -27.37 7.39 -9.86
C PRO A 113 -27.65 5.89 -10.08
N THR A 114 -28.37 5.56 -11.16
CA THR A 114 -28.66 4.16 -11.50
C THR A 114 -27.37 3.41 -11.86
N TYR A 115 -27.37 2.09 -11.68
CA TYR A 115 -26.22 1.26 -12.05
C TYR A 115 -25.89 1.36 -13.54
N ASP A 116 -26.89 1.44 -14.42
CA ASP A 116 -26.67 1.65 -15.86
C ASP A 116 -25.97 2.99 -16.14
N TYR A 117 -26.41 4.06 -15.48
CA TYR A 117 -25.77 5.38 -15.64
C TYR A 117 -24.30 5.34 -15.21
N ILE A 118 -24.00 4.74 -14.05
CA ILE A 118 -22.63 4.61 -13.53
C ILE A 118 -21.77 3.78 -14.50
N VAL A 119 -22.27 2.62 -14.93
CA VAL A 119 -21.54 1.73 -15.84
C VAL A 119 -21.26 2.41 -17.18
N ASN A 120 -22.22 3.16 -17.73
CA ASN A 120 -22.06 3.90 -18.97
C ASN A 120 -21.01 5.00 -18.82
N ALA A 121 -21.07 5.80 -17.75
CA ALA A 121 -20.09 6.85 -17.48
C ALA A 121 -18.65 6.30 -17.36
N CYS A 122 -18.47 5.18 -16.65
CA CYS A 122 -17.17 4.51 -16.56
C CYS A 122 -16.71 3.91 -17.91
N THR A 123 -17.65 3.44 -18.74
CA THR A 123 -17.34 2.88 -20.06
C THR A 123 -16.88 3.96 -21.02
N GLU A 124 -17.57 5.10 -21.04
CA GLU A 124 -17.21 6.28 -21.85
C GLU A 124 -15.84 6.85 -21.45
N ALA A 125 -15.51 6.83 -20.17
CA ALA A 125 -14.22 7.26 -19.65
C ALA A 125 -13.04 6.32 -20.04
N GLY A 126 -13.35 5.07 -20.42
CA GLY A 126 -12.39 4.10 -20.92
C GLY A 126 -11.65 3.29 -19.84
N PHE A 127 -10.81 2.35 -20.28
CA PHE A 127 -10.12 1.39 -19.42
C PHE A 127 -8.84 1.94 -18.76
N ASN A 128 -8.31 3.07 -19.25
CA ASN A 128 -7.05 3.65 -18.78
C ASN A 128 -7.24 4.64 -17.61
N ARG A 129 -8.43 4.68 -17.01
CA ARG A 129 -8.75 5.55 -15.89
C ARG A 129 -9.17 4.70 -14.70
N ASN A 130 -8.74 5.14 -13.51
CA ASN A 130 -9.06 4.47 -12.25
C ASN A 130 -10.39 4.94 -11.66
N GLY A 131 -11.01 5.99 -12.22
CA GLY A 131 -12.33 6.44 -11.79
C GLY A 131 -12.87 7.64 -12.58
N VAL A 132 -14.10 8.01 -12.27
CA VAL A 132 -14.83 9.16 -12.85
C VAL A 132 -15.53 9.96 -11.76
N CYS A 133 -15.59 11.28 -11.94
CA CYS A 133 -16.44 12.15 -11.14
C CYS A 133 -17.82 12.23 -11.80
N ILE A 134 -18.88 11.93 -11.04
CA ILE A 134 -20.28 12.02 -11.46
C ILE A 134 -20.93 13.19 -10.75
N GLN A 135 -21.51 14.09 -11.54
CA GLN A 135 -22.33 15.20 -11.03
C GLN A 135 -23.79 14.76 -10.96
N VAL A 136 -24.41 14.92 -9.80
CA VAL A 136 -25.84 14.66 -9.62
C VAL A 136 -26.52 15.99 -9.31
N ALA A 137 -27.53 16.35 -10.11
CA ALA A 137 -28.18 17.65 -9.99
C ALA A 137 -28.71 17.91 -8.57
N GLY A 138 -28.31 19.05 -7.99
CA GLY A 138 -28.69 19.44 -6.63
C GLY A 138 -28.02 18.64 -5.52
N LYS A 139 -26.94 17.89 -5.81
CA LYS A 139 -26.25 17.03 -4.83
C LYS A 139 -24.73 17.18 -4.91
N PRO A 140 -24.01 16.81 -3.84
CA PRO A 140 -22.55 16.70 -3.89
C PRO A 140 -22.11 15.76 -5.02
N SER A 141 -20.96 16.08 -5.62
CA SER A 141 -20.34 15.21 -6.62
C SER A 141 -19.94 13.88 -6.01
N LEU A 142 -19.99 12.81 -6.81
CA LEU A 142 -19.57 11.47 -6.42
C LEU A 142 -18.34 11.06 -7.21
N TRP A 143 -17.43 10.32 -6.57
CA TRP A 143 -16.37 9.62 -7.27
C TRP A 143 -16.75 8.16 -7.47
N VAL A 144 -16.59 7.66 -8.68
CA VAL A 144 -16.73 6.23 -8.99
C VAL A 144 -15.38 5.66 -9.36
N LYS A 145 -14.82 4.81 -8.49
CA LYS A 145 -13.69 3.95 -8.83
C LYS A 145 -14.22 2.69 -9.51
N TYR A 146 -13.52 2.20 -10.53
CA TYR A 146 -13.90 0.96 -11.21
C TYR A 146 -12.67 0.19 -11.69
N GLY A 147 -12.80 -1.13 -11.75
CA GLY A 147 -11.69 -2.01 -12.09
C GLY A 147 -12.08 -3.47 -11.99
N ASP A 148 -11.07 -4.32 -11.79
CA ASP A 148 -11.28 -5.74 -11.55
C ASP A 148 -12.13 -5.95 -10.28
N ASP A 149 -13.18 -6.76 -10.43
CA ASP A 149 -14.16 -7.04 -9.37
C ASP A 149 -13.54 -7.62 -8.09
N TYR A 150 -12.50 -8.47 -8.21
CA TYR A 150 -11.84 -9.07 -7.06
C TYR A 150 -11.11 -8.04 -6.21
N VAL A 151 -10.54 -7.00 -6.84
CA VAL A 151 -9.82 -5.92 -6.15
C VAL A 151 -10.80 -4.89 -5.59
N MET A 152 -11.75 -4.43 -6.40
CA MET A 152 -12.66 -3.34 -6.03
C MET A 152 -13.58 -3.69 -4.85
N ARG A 153 -13.99 -4.96 -4.71
CA ARG A 153 -14.77 -5.38 -3.54
C ARG A 153 -13.99 -5.25 -2.24
N GLY A 154 -12.75 -5.72 -2.23
CA GLY A 154 -11.89 -5.68 -1.06
C GLY A 154 -11.59 -4.24 -0.65
N GLU A 155 -11.25 -3.40 -1.63
CA GLU A 155 -11.01 -1.98 -1.44
C GLU A 155 -12.25 -1.27 -0.86
N GLY A 156 -13.40 -1.37 -1.53
CA GLY A 156 -14.61 -0.64 -1.13
C GLY A 156 -15.10 -1.03 0.26
N ARG A 157 -15.04 -2.32 0.64
CA ARG A 157 -15.41 -2.78 1.98
C ARG A 157 -14.43 -2.30 3.05
N THR A 158 -13.14 -2.33 2.74
CA THR A 158 -12.10 -1.86 3.68
C THR A 158 -12.23 -0.37 3.90
N GLN A 159 -12.38 0.42 2.83
CA GLN A 159 -12.60 1.85 2.94
C GLN A 159 -13.87 2.18 3.72
N ALA A 160 -14.99 1.52 3.44
CA ALA A 160 -16.25 1.73 4.17
C ALA A 160 -16.12 1.45 5.67
N TYR A 161 -15.43 0.36 6.03
CA TYR A 161 -15.17 0.01 7.43
C TYR A 161 -14.29 1.06 8.12
N VAL A 162 -13.21 1.49 7.47
CA VAL A 162 -12.31 2.50 8.04
C VAL A 162 -12.99 3.86 8.16
N ALA A 163 -13.77 4.27 7.15
CA ALA A 163 -14.54 5.50 7.18
C ALA A 163 -15.52 5.53 8.37
N GLN A 164 -16.23 4.44 8.64
CA GLN A 164 -17.13 4.35 9.80
C GLN A 164 -16.42 4.61 11.13
N ILE A 165 -15.20 4.10 11.29
CA ILE A 165 -14.44 4.23 12.54
C ILE A 165 -13.83 5.64 12.65
N VAL A 166 -13.14 6.07 11.60
CA VAL A 166 -12.36 7.31 11.58
C VAL A 166 -13.28 8.52 11.55
N ASN A 167 -14.32 8.52 10.71
CA ASN A 167 -15.23 9.66 10.58
C ASN A 167 -16.19 9.79 11.78
N ALA A 168 -16.40 8.74 12.56
CA ALA A 168 -17.22 8.79 13.78
C ALA A 168 -16.51 9.52 14.94
N ASP A 169 -15.18 9.64 14.90
CA ASP A 169 -14.42 10.39 15.89
C ASP A 169 -14.31 11.88 15.47
N PRO A 170 -14.97 12.81 16.18
CA PRO A 170 -14.86 14.24 15.87
C PRO A 170 -13.46 14.81 16.12
N ALA A 171 -12.61 14.11 16.89
CA ALA A 171 -11.22 14.46 17.12
C ALA A 171 -10.25 13.82 16.10
N SER A 172 -10.78 13.10 15.11
CA SER A 172 -9.96 12.48 14.07
C SER A 172 -9.12 13.51 13.31
N VAL A 173 -7.83 13.21 13.13
CA VAL A 173 -6.91 14.07 12.36
C VAL A 173 -6.98 13.80 10.85
N VAL A 174 -7.71 12.76 10.44
CA VAL A 174 -7.90 12.37 9.06
C VAL A 174 -9.36 12.02 8.79
N ARG A 175 -9.83 12.24 7.57
CA ARG A 175 -11.13 11.80 7.06
C ARG A 175 -10.94 10.77 5.96
N VAL A 176 -11.93 9.92 5.77
CA VAL A 176 -11.97 8.93 4.68
C VAL A 176 -13.27 9.13 3.91
N PRO A 177 -13.28 9.14 2.56
CA PRO A 177 -14.52 9.30 1.80
C PRO A 177 -15.52 8.19 2.17
N ASP A 178 -16.76 8.56 2.45
CA ASP A 178 -17.80 7.58 2.74
C ASP A 178 -18.16 6.81 1.47
N VAL A 179 -18.20 5.49 1.56
CA VAL A 179 -18.57 4.61 0.45
C VAL A 179 -20.09 4.47 0.42
N CYS A 180 -20.76 5.17 -0.50
CA CYS A 180 -22.21 5.14 -0.60
C CYS A 180 -22.72 3.78 -1.11
N LEU A 181 -22.00 3.19 -2.08
CA LEU A 181 -22.43 2.01 -2.81
C LEU A 181 -21.22 1.32 -3.41
N GLY A 182 -21.20 0.00 -3.40
CA GLY A 182 -20.37 -0.76 -4.32
C GLY A 182 -21.15 -1.90 -4.97
N PHE A 183 -20.78 -2.23 -6.19
CA PHE A 183 -21.45 -3.29 -6.95
C PHE A 183 -20.55 -3.89 -8.03
N SER A 184 -20.99 -5.00 -8.62
CA SER A 184 -20.26 -5.71 -9.66
C SER A 184 -21.12 -5.92 -10.90
N ARG A 185 -20.55 -5.78 -12.10
CA ARG A 185 -21.22 -6.05 -13.38
C ARG A 185 -20.22 -6.49 -14.43
N GLY A 186 -20.49 -7.63 -15.08
CA GLY A 186 -19.65 -8.13 -16.19
C GLY A 186 -18.18 -8.34 -15.80
N GLY A 187 -17.91 -8.83 -14.59
CA GLY A 187 -16.54 -9.06 -14.08
C GLY A 187 -15.82 -7.79 -13.62
N ARG A 188 -16.47 -6.63 -13.64
CA ARG A 188 -15.96 -5.37 -13.08
C ARG A 188 -16.61 -5.05 -11.76
N GLY A 189 -15.85 -4.48 -10.85
CA GLY A 189 -16.34 -3.88 -9.62
C GLY A 189 -16.38 -2.36 -9.72
N TYR A 190 -17.28 -1.75 -8.97
CA TYR A 190 -17.53 -0.32 -8.91
C TYR A 190 -17.64 0.10 -7.44
N ILE A 191 -16.98 1.19 -7.07
CA ILE A 191 -17.05 1.82 -5.75
C ILE A 191 -17.50 3.25 -5.97
N VAL A 192 -18.70 3.57 -5.48
CA VAL A 192 -19.26 4.92 -5.47
C VAL A 192 -19.07 5.51 -4.08
N MET A 193 -18.39 6.64 -4.01
CA MET A 193 -18.03 7.31 -2.77
C MET A 193 -18.08 8.82 -2.92
N ASP A 194 -17.98 9.52 -1.79
CA ASP A 194 -17.87 10.98 -1.80
C ASP A 194 -16.72 11.44 -2.68
N TYR A 195 -16.97 12.48 -3.48
CA TYR A 195 -15.89 13.20 -4.15
C TYR A 195 -15.27 14.20 -3.17
N VAL A 196 -13.98 14.05 -2.88
CA VAL A 196 -13.25 14.98 -2.02
C VAL A 196 -12.71 16.12 -2.87
N HIS A 197 -13.19 17.34 -2.59
CA HIS A 197 -12.64 18.57 -3.16
C HIS A 197 -11.33 18.94 -2.44
N GLY A 198 -10.35 19.45 -3.19
CA GLY A 198 -9.09 19.90 -2.61
C GLY A 198 -7.90 19.64 -3.52
N LYS A 199 -6.70 19.73 -2.94
CA LYS A 199 -5.43 19.41 -3.62
C LYS A 199 -4.74 18.26 -2.91
N THR A 200 -4.21 17.32 -3.69
CA THR A 200 -3.33 16.29 -3.15
C THR A 200 -2.07 16.92 -2.57
N ILE A 201 -1.42 16.27 -1.60
CA ILE A 201 -0.11 16.72 -1.09
C ILE A 201 0.92 16.75 -2.24
N ASP A 202 0.83 15.81 -3.18
CA ASP A 202 1.67 15.80 -4.39
C ASP A 202 1.54 17.09 -5.23
N ASN A 203 0.31 17.63 -5.35
CA ASN A 203 0.03 18.88 -6.04
C ASN A 203 0.30 20.14 -5.19
N ARG A 204 0.60 19.99 -3.90
CA ARG A 204 0.95 21.07 -2.98
C ARG A 204 2.45 21.24 -2.79
N LYS A 205 3.31 20.62 -3.62
CA LYS A 205 4.77 20.82 -3.53
C LYS A 205 5.17 22.30 -3.66
N SER A 206 6.25 22.69 -2.98
CA SER A 206 6.87 24.00 -3.13
C SER A 206 7.35 24.23 -4.58
N PRO A 207 7.68 25.48 -4.97
CA PRO A 207 8.26 25.75 -6.30
C PRO A 207 9.55 24.98 -6.60
N THR A 208 10.27 24.53 -5.56
CA THR A 208 11.49 23.71 -5.69
C THR A 208 11.19 22.20 -5.72
N GLY A 209 9.92 21.80 -5.71
CA GLY A 209 9.48 20.40 -5.74
C GLY A 209 9.48 19.69 -4.38
N ASN A 210 9.74 20.41 -3.28
CA ASN A 210 9.79 19.81 -1.94
C ASN A 210 8.40 19.76 -1.30
N TYR A 211 8.15 18.72 -0.50
CA TYR A 211 6.94 18.64 0.32
C TYR A 211 6.99 19.68 1.46
N TYR A 212 5.86 20.31 1.77
CA TYR A 212 5.76 21.16 2.95
C TYR A 212 5.79 20.31 4.22
N GLU A 213 6.55 20.73 5.22
CA GLU A 213 6.70 20.01 6.48
C GLU A 213 5.35 19.73 7.16
N LYS A 214 4.47 20.74 7.21
CA LYS A 214 3.11 20.59 7.76
C LYS A 214 2.28 19.50 7.09
N ASP A 215 2.44 19.32 5.77
CA ASP A 215 1.67 18.32 5.01
C ASP A 215 2.22 16.91 5.30
N VAL A 216 3.55 16.77 5.45
CA VAL A 216 4.19 15.51 5.87
C VAL A 216 3.81 15.14 7.31
N GLU A 217 3.78 16.13 8.22
CA GLU A 217 3.35 15.92 9.61
C GLU A 217 1.90 15.48 9.69
N ALA A 218 1.01 16.15 8.95
CA ALA A 218 -0.40 15.76 8.88
C ALA A 218 -0.56 14.33 8.34
N ALA A 219 0.15 13.98 7.27
CA ALA A 219 0.13 12.63 6.73
C ALA A 219 0.68 11.58 7.71
N ALA A 220 1.75 11.89 8.44
CA ALA A 220 2.28 10.99 9.47
C ALA A 220 1.29 10.78 10.62
N ALA A 221 0.59 11.84 11.06
CA ALA A 221 -0.47 11.74 12.06
C ALA A 221 -1.67 10.92 11.55
N ALA A 222 -2.07 11.12 10.29
CA ALA A 222 -3.11 10.32 9.64
C ALA A 222 -2.74 8.85 9.55
N VAL A 223 -1.53 8.54 9.06
CA VAL A 223 -1.04 7.16 8.98
C VAL A 223 -1.03 6.53 10.36
N LYS A 224 -0.55 7.24 11.40
CA LYS A 224 -0.62 6.74 12.78
C LYS A 224 -2.03 6.33 13.19
N GLN A 225 -3.00 7.22 13.01
CA GLN A 225 -4.39 6.96 13.36
C GLN A 225 -4.99 5.82 12.53
N LEU A 226 -4.67 5.72 11.24
CA LEU A 226 -5.09 4.63 10.38
C LEU A 226 -4.56 3.29 10.88
N ILE A 227 -3.27 3.20 11.25
CA ILE A 227 -2.66 1.95 11.75
C ILE A 227 -3.27 1.52 13.10
N ASP A 228 -3.75 2.48 13.90
CA ASP A 228 -4.45 2.20 15.16
C ASP A 228 -5.83 1.56 14.97
N VAL A 229 -6.38 1.56 13.74
CA VAL A 229 -7.56 0.77 13.38
C VAL A 229 -7.18 -0.72 13.33
N LYS A 230 -7.85 -1.53 14.16
CA LYS A 230 -7.54 -2.95 14.32
C LYS A 230 -8.70 -3.86 13.95
N MET A 231 -8.34 -5.09 13.59
CA MET A 231 -9.25 -6.22 13.55
C MET A 231 -8.89 -7.25 14.63
N PRO A 232 -9.88 -7.98 15.18
CA PRO A 232 -9.64 -9.07 16.11
C PRO A 232 -8.59 -10.09 15.61
N ALA A 233 -7.84 -10.70 16.54
CA ALA A 233 -6.72 -11.60 16.22
C ALA A 233 -7.12 -12.87 15.45
N ASP A 234 -8.39 -13.27 15.52
CA ASP A 234 -8.97 -14.39 14.78
C ASP A 234 -9.43 -14.01 13.36
N THR A 235 -9.28 -12.75 12.96
CA THR A 235 -9.60 -12.29 11.61
C THR A 235 -8.57 -12.80 10.60
N ALA A 236 -9.05 -13.26 9.45
CA ALA A 236 -8.19 -13.62 8.32
C ALA A 236 -7.43 -12.38 7.78
N PRO A 237 -6.14 -12.48 7.43
CA PRO A 237 -5.40 -11.35 6.88
C PRO A 237 -5.91 -10.98 5.49
N GLY A 238 -5.97 -9.67 5.20
CA GLY A 238 -6.42 -9.12 3.92
C GLY A 238 -7.48 -8.04 4.05
N PRO A 239 -8.22 -7.75 2.96
CA PRO A 239 -9.26 -6.73 2.98
C PRO A 239 -10.50 -7.17 3.76
N VAL A 240 -11.32 -6.21 4.18
CA VAL A 240 -12.58 -6.49 4.89
C VAL A 240 -13.51 -7.34 4.03
N GLY A 241 -14.03 -8.42 4.63
CA GLY A 241 -14.86 -9.41 3.93
C GLY A 241 -14.04 -10.40 3.09
N GLY A 242 -12.72 -10.44 3.26
CA GLY A 242 -11.81 -11.35 2.59
C GLY A 242 -11.52 -10.95 1.13
N GLY A 243 -10.49 -11.55 0.56
CA GLY A 243 -10.01 -11.20 -0.78
C GLY A 243 -8.54 -11.51 -0.94
N LEU A 244 -7.99 -11.11 -2.07
CA LEU A 244 -6.53 -11.10 -2.27
C LEU A 244 -5.93 -9.95 -1.45
N ILE A 245 -4.74 -10.16 -0.92
CA ILE A 245 -4.00 -9.14 -0.19
C ILE A 245 -3.32 -8.22 -1.21
N GLY A 246 -3.71 -6.96 -1.24
CA GLY A 246 -2.98 -5.90 -1.94
C GLY A 246 -1.87 -5.37 -1.04
N HIS A 247 -0.60 -5.61 -1.39
CA HIS A 247 0.57 -5.14 -0.63
C HIS A 247 1.84 -5.22 -1.46
N ASP A 248 2.77 -4.27 -1.28
CA ASP A 248 4.10 -4.24 -1.92
C ASP A 248 5.03 -5.42 -1.55
N PHE A 249 4.60 -6.30 -0.65
CA PHE A 249 5.28 -7.53 -0.29
C PHE A 249 5.22 -8.56 -1.43
N PHE A 250 4.12 -8.57 -2.19
CA PHE A 250 3.83 -9.51 -3.26
C PHE A 250 4.27 -8.97 -4.62
N VAL A 251 4.56 -9.87 -5.57
CA VAL A 251 4.71 -9.57 -7.01
C VAL A 251 3.45 -8.85 -7.49
N ASP A 252 3.65 -7.80 -8.29
CA ASP A 252 2.61 -6.90 -8.78
C ASP A 252 1.70 -6.30 -7.68
N CYS A 253 2.20 -6.31 -6.45
CA CYS A 253 1.54 -5.82 -5.24
C CYS A 253 0.20 -6.52 -4.92
N LEU A 254 0.02 -7.77 -5.35
CA LEU A 254 -1.21 -8.54 -5.14
C LEU A 254 -0.91 -10.01 -4.90
N SER A 255 -1.44 -10.61 -3.85
CA SER A 255 -1.26 -12.04 -3.58
C SER A 255 -1.99 -12.93 -4.59
N ASP A 256 -1.43 -14.11 -4.91
CA ASP A 256 -2.07 -15.10 -5.80
C ASP A 256 -3.25 -15.85 -5.17
N CYS A 257 -3.40 -15.80 -3.86
CA CYS A 257 -4.52 -16.48 -3.19
C CYS A 257 -4.99 -15.71 -1.96
N LYS A 258 -6.19 -16.08 -1.51
CA LYS A 258 -6.71 -15.66 -0.21
C LYS A 258 -6.05 -16.50 0.88
N TYR A 259 -5.85 -15.90 2.05
CA TYR A 259 -5.41 -16.61 3.24
C TYR A 259 -6.58 -16.66 4.21
N SER A 260 -6.94 -17.85 4.67
CA SER A 260 -8.05 -18.03 5.62
C SER A 260 -7.62 -17.74 7.05
N THR A 261 -6.32 -17.80 7.35
CA THR A 261 -5.76 -17.52 8.67
C THR A 261 -4.38 -16.87 8.57
N VAL A 262 -3.97 -16.16 9.62
CA VAL A 262 -2.60 -15.65 9.78
C VAL A 262 -1.57 -16.79 9.72
N GLY A 263 -1.93 -17.97 10.24
CA GLY A 263 -1.08 -19.17 10.20
C GLY A 263 -0.75 -19.64 8.78
N GLN A 264 -1.69 -19.55 7.83
CA GLN A 264 -1.43 -19.89 6.42
C GLN A 264 -0.44 -18.92 5.78
N LEU A 265 -0.62 -17.61 6.02
CA LEU A 265 0.33 -16.59 5.54
C LEU A 265 1.72 -16.82 6.14
N GLN A 266 1.80 -17.07 7.44
CA GLN A 266 3.05 -17.39 8.14
C GLN A 266 3.72 -18.64 7.58
N ALA A 267 2.96 -19.70 7.30
CA ALA A 267 3.50 -20.95 6.77
C ALA A 267 4.18 -20.73 5.41
N GLN A 268 3.52 -20.00 4.50
CA GLN A 268 4.11 -19.68 3.21
C GLN A 268 5.38 -18.84 3.34
N VAL A 269 5.34 -17.75 4.12
CA VAL A 269 6.52 -16.89 4.31
C VAL A 269 7.70 -17.69 4.86
N ASN A 270 7.44 -18.57 5.83
CA ASN A 270 8.47 -19.46 6.39
C ASN A 270 9.01 -20.48 5.37
N GLU A 271 8.18 -20.97 4.46
CA GLU A 271 8.62 -21.88 3.41
C GLU A 271 9.50 -21.17 2.36
N VAL A 272 9.15 -19.93 1.98
CA VAL A 272 10.01 -19.09 1.13
C VAL A 272 11.38 -18.89 1.79
N LEU A 273 11.42 -18.59 3.09
CA LEU A 273 12.66 -18.42 3.85
C LEU A 273 13.47 -19.72 3.96
N ARG A 274 12.79 -20.87 4.06
CA ARG A 274 13.42 -22.19 4.05
C ARG A 274 14.09 -22.46 2.70
N ILE A 275 13.42 -22.16 1.59
CA ILE A 275 13.96 -22.28 0.23
C ILE A 275 15.21 -21.41 0.06
N GLN A 276 15.23 -20.22 0.66
CA GLN A 276 16.38 -19.31 0.64
C GLN A 276 17.59 -19.82 1.48
N GLY A 277 17.39 -20.81 2.34
CA GLY A 277 18.46 -21.44 3.13
C GLY A 277 18.97 -20.59 4.32
N GLN A 278 18.23 -19.57 4.75
CA GLN A 278 18.70 -18.61 5.77
C GLN A 278 18.42 -19.05 7.23
N GLY A 279 17.67 -20.15 7.44
CA GLY A 279 17.27 -20.61 8.79
C GLY A 279 16.35 -19.64 9.55
N LEU A 280 15.98 -18.51 8.94
CA LEU A 280 15.09 -17.50 9.49
C LEU A 280 13.65 -17.96 9.45
N ARG A 281 12.86 -17.48 10.41
CA ARG A 281 11.41 -17.67 10.47
C ARG A 281 10.74 -16.41 10.96
N VAL A 282 9.50 -16.21 10.51
CA VAL A 282 8.57 -15.23 11.07
C VAL A 282 7.63 -15.89 12.05
N ASP A 283 7.25 -15.13 13.08
CA ASP A 283 6.16 -15.47 14.00
C ASP A 283 5.11 -14.36 13.99
N PHE A 284 4.15 -14.49 13.06
CA PHE A 284 3.02 -13.58 12.95
C PHE A 284 1.95 -13.86 14.01
N GLN A 285 1.87 -15.07 14.57
CA GLN A 285 0.91 -15.36 15.64
C GLN A 285 1.21 -14.52 16.89
N THR A 286 2.47 -14.50 17.33
CA THR A 286 2.88 -13.63 18.45
C THR A 286 2.71 -12.15 18.10
N GLU A 287 3.08 -11.76 16.87
CA GLU A 287 2.99 -10.37 16.43
C GLU A 287 1.55 -9.83 16.36
N THR A 288 0.59 -10.71 16.06
CA THR A 288 -0.84 -10.38 15.91
C THR A 288 -1.68 -10.73 17.13
N ALA A 289 -1.04 -11.04 18.28
CA ALA A 289 -1.75 -11.32 19.53
C ALA A 289 -2.70 -10.18 19.95
N ASN A 290 -2.38 -8.94 19.58
CA ASN A 290 -3.20 -7.75 19.81
C ASN A 290 -4.06 -7.34 18.60
N GLY A 291 -4.31 -8.27 17.68
CA GLY A 291 -5.05 -8.05 16.44
C GLY A 291 -4.18 -7.73 15.23
N LEU A 292 -4.82 -7.79 14.05
CA LEU A 292 -4.27 -7.26 12.81
C LEU A 292 -4.45 -5.74 12.79
N ILE A 293 -3.46 -5.04 12.23
CA ILE A 293 -3.54 -3.59 12.02
C ILE A 293 -3.98 -3.27 10.60
N LEU A 294 -4.62 -2.14 10.39
CA LEU A 294 -4.78 -1.59 9.05
C LEU A 294 -3.39 -1.21 8.51
N CYS A 295 -3.06 -1.72 7.33
CA CYS A 295 -1.77 -1.55 6.70
C CYS A 295 -1.95 -0.91 5.32
N PRO A 296 -1.92 0.44 5.22
CA PRO A 296 -1.87 1.13 3.94
C PRO A 296 -0.47 0.96 3.33
N SER A 297 -0.36 0.16 2.27
CA SER A 297 0.94 -0.10 1.63
C SER A 297 1.28 0.94 0.54
N ASP A 298 0.31 1.72 0.07
CA ASP A 298 0.48 2.75 -0.97
C ASP A 298 0.36 4.15 -0.37
N LEU A 299 1.41 4.57 0.33
CA LEU A 299 1.48 5.85 1.05
C LEU A 299 1.89 7.03 0.15
N HIS A 300 1.63 6.95 -1.15
CA HIS A 300 2.02 8.02 -2.07
C HIS A 300 1.31 9.34 -1.74
N ALA A 301 1.99 10.48 -1.94
CA ALA A 301 1.47 11.81 -1.61
C ALA A 301 0.18 12.19 -2.39
N SER A 302 -0.11 11.49 -3.49
CA SER A 302 -1.36 11.65 -4.25
C SER A 302 -2.58 11.07 -3.52
N ASN A 303 -2.36 10.18 -2.54
CA ASN A 303 -3.43 9.49 -1.82
C ASN A 303 -3.88 10.27 -0.57
N PHE A 304 -3.37 11.49 -0.41
CA PHE A 304 -3.70 12.41 0.68
C PHE A 304 -4.16 13.75 0.09
N ILE A 305 -5.41 14.13 0.36
CA ILE A 305 -6.00 15.40 -0.09
C ILE A 305 -6.15 16.36 1.09
N ILE A 306 -5.72 17.60 0.90
CA ILE A 306 -6.10 18.71 1.80
C ILE A 306 -7.25 19.46 1.14
N ASP A 307 -8.41 19.47 1.81
CA ASP A 307 -9.58 20.19 1.35
C ASP A 307 -9.50 21.71 1.61
N ASP A 308 -10.52 22.44 1.16
CA ASP A 308 -10.57 23.90 1.30
C ASP A 308 -10.73 24.37 2.77
N GLU A 309 -11.06 23.46 3.68
CA GLU A 309 -11.13 23.69 5.13
C GLU A 309 -9.83 23.27 5.85
N GLU A 310 -8.77 22.99 5.09
CA GLU A 310 -7.48 22.44 5.54
C GLU A 310 -7.61 21.11 6.33
N LYS A 311 -8.67 20.32 6.06
CA LYS A 311 -8.79 18.96 6.59
C LYS A 311 -8.09 17.97 5.66
N LEU A 312 -7.44 16.99 6.28
CA LEU A 312 -6.74 15.92 5.58
C LEU A 312 -7.67 14.74 5.31
N TRP A 313 -7.70 14.28 4.07
CA TRP A 313 -8.42 13.11 3.62
C TRP A 313 -7.46 12.05 3.11
N ALA A 314 -7.60 10.81 3.58
CA ALA A 314 -6.92 9.65 3.01
C ALA A 314 -7.84 8.98 1.97
N ILE A 315 -7.33 8.76 0.77
CA ILE A 315 -8.04 8.13 -0.34
C ILE A 315 -7.26 6.91 -0.85
N ASP A 316 -7.84 6.18 -1.81
CA ASP A 316 -7.25 5.01 -2.46
C ASP A 316 -6.84 3.89 -1.51
N PHE A 317 -7.81 3.01 -1.20
CA PHE A 317 -7.61 1.88 -0.30
C PHE A 317 -7.23 0.60 -1.06
N GLY A 318 -6.85 0.70 -2.34
CA GLY A 318 -6.63 -0.45 -3.23
C GLY A 318 -5.52 -1.40 -2.79
N ARG A 319 -4.57 -0.92 -1.97
CA ARG A 319 -3.50 -1.70 -1.33
C ARG A 319 -3.49 -1.51 0.18
N THR A 320 -4.68 -1.40 0.76
CA THR A 320 -4.89 -1.31 2.20
C THR A 320 -5.56 -2.58 2.69
N CYS A 321 -4.92 -3.29 3.61
CA CYS A 321 -5.39 -4.58 4.14
C CYS A 321 -5.13 -4.66 5.65
N PHE A 322 -5.84 -5.54 6.34
CA PHE A 322 -5.52 -5.90 7.73
C PHE A 322 -4.44 -6.98 7.76
N LEU A 323 -3.26 -6.66 8.29
CA LEU A 323 -2.06 -7.50 8.20
C LEU A 323 -1.25 -7.48 9.50
N PRO A 324 -0.29 -8.42 9.67
CA PRO A 324 0.68 -8.36 10.76
C PRO A 324 1.49 -7.05 10.74
N PRO A 325 1.81 -6.47 11.92
CA PRO A 325 2.59 -5.22 12.04
C PRO A 325 3.86 -5.12 11.20
N SER A 326 4.52 -6.24 10.90
CA SER A 326 5.72 -6.31 10.06
C SER A 326 5.49 -5.84 8.63
N PHE A 327 4.28 -6.00 8.11
CA PHE A 327 3.91 -5.56 6.75
C PHE A 327 3.92 -4.03 6.66
N MET A 328 3.42 -3.33 7.68
CA MET A 328 3.50 -1.87 7.74
C MET A 328 4.95 -1.39 7.88
N SER A 329 5.73 -2.06 8.74
CA SER A 329 7.18 -1.80 8.83
C SER A 329 7.89 -1.99 7.49
N PHE A 330 7.48 -3.00 6.71
CA PHE A 330 8.03 -3.28 5.40
C PHE A 330 7.73 -2.14 4.42
N SER A 331 6.49 -1.71 4.27
CA SER A 331 6.13 -0.63 3.34
C SER A 331 6.79 0.70 3.68
N LEU A 332 6.89 1.05 4.97
CA LEU A 332 7.59 2.24 5.42
C LEU A 332 9.10 2.20 5.14
N LYS A 333 9.72 1.02 5.20
CA LYS A 333 11.18 0.87 5.09
C LYS A 333 11.67 0.59 3.66
N ARG A 334 10.85 -0.05 2.83
CA ARG A 334 11.21 -0.51 1.48
C ARG A 334 10.76 0.43 0.37
N SER A 335 9.92 1.42 0.70
CA SER A 335 9.55 2.45 -0.27
C SER A 335 10.78 3.24 -0.73
N TRP A 336 10.82 3.54 -2.04
CA TRP A 336 11.81 4.46 -2.63
C TRP A 336 11.30 5.90 -2.70
N ASP A 337 10.03 6.10 -2.30
CA ASP A 337 9.37 7.39 -2.39
C ASP A 337 9.85 8.34 -1.28
N VAL A 338 10.28 9.55 -1.66
CA VAL A 338 10.82 10.56 -0.72
C VAL A 338 9.77 10.98 0.31
N PHE A 339 8.50 11.11 -0.07
CA PHE A 339 7.42 11.44 0.85
C PHE A 339 7.24 10.35 1.90
N VAL A 340 7.22 9.09 1.48
CA VAL A 340 7.07 7.95 2.40
C VAL A 340 8.21 7.90 3.41
N HIS A 341 9.44 8.19 3.00
CA HIS A 341 10.57 8.33 3.93
C HIS A 341 10.36 9.45 4.96
N CYS A 342 9.91 10.63 4.51
CA CYS A 342 9.66 11.76 5.40
C CYS A 342 8.51 11.47 6.39
N VAL A 343 7.47 10.74 5.96
CA VAL A 343 6.37 10.26 6.80
C VAL A 343 6.89 9.24 7.82
N ALA A 344 7.65 8.24 7.37
CA ALA A 344 8.20 7.19 8.23
C ALA A 344 9.09 7.75 9.36
N GLN A 345 9.89 8.78 9.06
CA GLN A 345 10.72 9.47 10.05
C GLN A 345 9.89 10.14 11.16
N ARG A 346 8.72 10.71 10.81
CA ARG A 346 7.83 11.40 11.76
C ARG A 346 6.94 10.45 12.56
N LEU A 347 6.55 9.33 11.96
CA LEU A 347 5.69 8.33 12.60
C LEU A 347 6.39 7.63 13.79
N GLN A 348 7.72 7.49 13.75
CA GLN A 348 8.51 6.72 14.73
C GLN A 348 7.95 5.31 14.97
N TYR A 349 7.49 4.65 13.90
CA TYR A 349 6.87 3.33 14.00
C TYR A 349 7.89 2.28 14.50
N PRO A 350 7.55 1.47 15.51
CA PRO A 350 8.48 0.49 16.05
C PRO A 350 8.85 -0.53 14.98
N ARG A 351 10.15 -0.83 14.90
CA ARG A 351 10.65 -1.84 13.97
C ARG A 351 10.19 -3.22 14.44
N SER A 352 9.41 -3.91 13.61
CA SER A 352 9.05 -5.30 13.87
C SER A 352 10.28 -6.22 13.87
N ALA A 353 10.32 -7.18 14.79
CA ALA A 353 11.32 -8.25 14.81
C ALA A 353 11.26 -9.12 13.54
N ASN A 354 10.09 -9.24 12.92
CA ASN A 354 9.88 -10.01 11.69
C ASN A 354 10.33 -9.25 10.42
N LEU A 355 10.63 -7.94 10.49
CA LEU A 355 10.87 -7.09 9.31
C LEU A 355 11.96 -7.63 8.38
N TYR A 356 13.08 -8.11 8.95
CA TYR A 356 14.20 -8.60 8.14
C TYR A 356 13.82 -9.86 7.36
N ALA A 357 13.18 -10.82 8.03
CA ALA A 357 12.70 -12.06 7.42
C ALA A 357 11.61 -11.78 6.36
N VAL A 358 10.64 -10.91 6.65
CA VAL A 358 9.65 -10.45 5.67
C VAL A 358 10.32 -9.82 4.45
N SER A 359 11.35 -9.01 4.66
CA SER A 359 12.08 -8.35 3.55
C SER A 359 12.79 -9.34 2.63
N LEU A 360 13.41 -10.37 3.21
CA LEU A 360 14.08 -11.42 2.45
C LEU A 360 13.09 -12.29 1.67
N ALA A 361 11.98 -12.68 2.30
CA ALA A 361 10.93 -13.46 1.63
C ALA A 361 10.33 -12.70 0.45
N SER A 362 9.99 -11.42 0.63
CA SER A 362 9.50 -10.57 -0.46
C SER A 362 10.52 -10.47 -1.59
N GLY A 363 11.79 -10.22 -1.25
CA GLY A 363 12.87 -10.13 -2.24
C GLY A 363 12.97 -11.39 -3.11
N LEU A 364 12.90 -12.58 -2.50
CA LEU A 364 12.94 -13.84 -3.25
C LEU A 364 11.72 -14.02 -4.16
N MET A 365 10.51 -13.75 -3.66
CA MET A 365 9.29 -13.84 -4.48
C MET A 365 9.32 -12.87 -5.67
N LEU A 366 9.80 -11.64 -5.46
CA LEU A 366 9.94 -10.62 -6.52
C LEU A 366 10.96 -11.05 -7.58
N VAL A 367 12.12 -11.56 -7.18
CA VAL A 367 13.14 -12.06 -8.11
C VAL A 367 12.64 -13.25 -8.93
N CYS A 368 11.86 -14.14 -8.30
CA CYS A 368 11.27 -15.29 -8.98
C CYS A 368 10.02 -14.94 -9.81
N GLY A 369 9.42 -13.76 -9.61
CA GLY A 369 8.13 -13.40 -10.19
C GLY A 369 7.01 -14.38 -9.82
N ASN A 370 7.04 -14.95 -8.60
CA ASN A 370 6.14 -16.01 -8.19
C ASN A 370 5.61 -15.83 -6.76
N ASN A 371 4.35 -15.42 -6.66
CA ASN A 371 3.61 -15.26 -5.40
C ASN A 371 3.07 -16.58 -4.82
N ALA A 372 3.14 -17.69 -5.57
CA ALA A 372 2.84 -19.03 -5.11
C ALA A 372 4.08 -19.76 -4.57
N LEU A 373 5.25 -19.11 -4.54
CA LEU A 373 6.45 -19.69 -3.97
C LEU A 373 6.22 -20.05 -2.49
N GLY A 374 6.55 -21.29 -2.12
CA GLY A 374 6.41 -21.82 -0.77
C GLY A 374 4.98 -22.22 -0.35
N LYS A 375 4.05 -22.34 -1.31
CA LYS A 375 2.73 -22.93 -1.07
C LYS A 375 2.72 -24.44 -1.21
#